data_AF-A0A357KS89-F1
#
_entry.id   AF-A0A357KS89-F1
#
_cell.length_a   1.000
_cell.length_b   1.000
_cell.length_c   1.000
_cell.angle_alpha   90.00
_cell.angle_beta   90.00
_cell.angle_gamma   90.00
#
_symmetry.space_group_name_H-M   'P 1'
#
loop_
_entity.id
_entity.type
_entity.pdbx_description
1 polymer ?
#
loop_
_entity_poly.entity_id
_entity_poly.type
_entity_poly.pdbx_seq_one_letter_code
_entity_poly.pdbx_strand_id
1 'polypeptide(L)'
;MRFILLDYEPTAQAFDEDTSLWIYPPLTVQQGLVDIQMVEELDDKLISAYQSTINVFNSGEWNATAILIRRFLDGINKATLGADYVDEDLDKQLQAVIKNKDLSRPITKMAETVSNGMAKKCFNLEVESTKESSSLMIEFTELLVEYLYIIPMRAEALHQRANELKNSNCQESSDNQQAQPAVKEAII
;
A
#
# COMPACT_ATOMS: atom_id res chain seq x y z
N MET A 1 26.49 21.43 15.31
CA MET A 1 25.91 20.10 15.58
C MET A 1 26.80 19.43 16.62
N ARG A 2 26.27 19.10 17.80
CA ARG A 2 27.05 18.57 18.94
C ARG A 2 26.74 17.08 19.04
N PHE A 3 27.70 16.24 18.71
CA PHE A 3 27.58 14.79 18.91
C PHE A 3 28.02 14.47 20.33
N ILE A 4 27.24 13.69 21.05
CA ILE A 4 27.62 13.11 22.34
C ILE A 4 27.91 11.65 22.04
N LEU A 5 29.18 11.26 22.08
CA LEU A 5 29.56 9.86 22.14
C LEU A 5 29.27 9.38 23.56
N LEU A 6 28.35 8.41 23.67
CA LEU A 6 28.22 7.61 24.88
C LEU A 6 29.23 6.47 24.72
N ASP A 7 30.39 6.63 25.33
CA ASP A 7 31.35 5.55 25.49
C ASP A 7 30.71 4.53 26.45
N TYR A 8 30.05 3.52 25.89
CA TYR A 8 29.55 2.38 26.64
C TYR A 8 30.64 1.32 26.63
N GLU A 9 31.40 1.21 27.72
CA GLU A 9 32.26 0.06 27.93
C GLU A 9 31.36 -1.13 28.31
N PRO A 10 31.31 -2.20 27.49
CA PRO A 10 30.52 -3.36 27.83
C PRO A 10 31.20 -4.07 28.99
N THR A 11 30.72 -3.85 30.22
CA THR A 11 30.98 -4.81 31.30
C THR A 11 30.47 -6.15 30.80
N ALA A 12 31.34 -7.17 30.77
CA ALA A 12 31.04 -8.52 30.30
C ALA A 12 30.04 -9.27 31.21
N GLN A 13 28.88 -8.67 31.43
CA GLN A 13 27.69 -9.31 31.96
C GLN A 13 26.80 -9.61 30.76
N ALA A 14 26.47 -10.89 30.62
CA ALA A 14 25.63 -11.43 29.57
C ALA A 14 24.43 -10.51 29.33
N PHE A 15 24.20 -10.14 28.06
CA PHE A 15 22.97 -9.48 27.65
C PHE A 15 21.81 -10.36 28.12
N ASP A 16 20.98 -9.83 29.00
CA ASP A 16 19.69 -10.43 29.34
C ASP A 16 18.83 -10.40 28.07
N GLU A 17 18.08 -11.47 27.79
CA GLU A 17 17.26 -11.59 26.57
C GLU A 17 16.22 -10.46 26.43
N ASP A 18 16.00 -9.68 27.49
CA ASP A 18 15.07 -8.56 27.58
C ASP A 18 15.72 -7.15 27.47
N THR A 19 16.99 -7.03 27.11
CA THR A 19 17.63 -5.71 26.97
C THR A 19 17.23 -5.03 25.65
N SER A 20 16.22 -4.15 25.68
CA SER A 20 15.76 -3.38 24.52
C SER A 20 16.55 -2.08 24.34
N LEU A 21 17.12 -1.86 23.14
CA LEU A 21 17.77 -0.61 22.76
C LEU A 21 16.72 0.45 22.41
N TRP A 22 16.63 1.50 23.21
CA TRP A 22 15.73 2.63 22.98
C TRP A 22 16.51 3.79 22.34
N ILE A 23 16.04 4.27 21.17
CA ILE A 23 16.59 5.44 20.48
C ILE A 23 15.57 6.58 20.56
N TYR A 24 15.99 7.77 21.03
CA TYR A 24 15.19 8.98 21.06
C TYR A 24 15.92 10.15 20.35
N PRO A 25 15.25 10.94 19.48
CA PRO A 25 13.85 10.80 19.08
C PRO A 25 13.60 9.51 18.27
N PRO A 26 12.37 8.98 18.28
CA PRO A 26 12.05 7.79 17.49
C PRO A 26 12.41 8.05 16.03
N LEU A 27 13.03 7.07 15.40
CA LEU A 27 13.30 7.15 13.97
C LEU A 27 11.95 7.33 13.27
N THR A 28 11.73 8.49 12.66
CA THR A 28 10.57 8.72 11.79
C THR A 28 10.87 8.01 10.47
N VAL A 29 10.70 6.69 10.47
CA VAL A 29 10.91 5.82 9.31
C VAL A 29 9.60 5.72 8.55
N GLN A 30 9.61 6.03 7.25
CA GLN A 30 8.48 5.74 6.38
C GLN A 30 8.36 4.23 6.24
N GLN A 31 7.24 3.65 6.67
CA GLN A 31 7.02 2.19 6.62
C GLN A 31 6.55 1.71 5.25
N GLY A 32 5.97 2.60 4.45
CA GLY A 32 5.34 2.25 3.18
C GLY A 32 4.04 1.44 3.35
N LEU A 33 3.45 1.05 2.23
CA LEU A 33 2.24 0.24 2.15
C LEU A 33 2.54 -1.21 2.50
N VAL A 34 2.09 -1.66 3.66
CA VAL A 34 2.27 -3.06 4.13
C VAL A 34 1.56 -4.06 3.22
N ASP A 35 0.34 -3.72 2.80
CA ASP A 35 -0.54 -4.61 2.03
C ASP A 35 -0.18 -4.70 0.55
N ILE A 36 0.82 -3.95 0.08
CA ILE A 36 1.21 -3.97 -1.34
C ILE A 36 1.66 -5.37 -1.79
N GLN A 37 2.16 -6.20 -0.87
CA GLN A 37 2.57 -7.57 -1.14
C GLN A 37 1.39 -8.51 -1.42
N MET A 38 0.17 -8.11 -1.09
CA MET A 38 -1.05 -8.91 -1.28
C MET A 38 -1.74 -8.62 -2.61
N VAL A 39 -1.25 -7.64 -3.38
CA VAL A 39 -1.83 -7.24 -4.67
C VAL A 39 -1.34 -8.19 -5.77
N GLU A 40 -2.23 -9.07 -6.25
CA GLU A 40 -1.90 -10.08 -7.26
C GLU A 40 -1.56 -9.48 -8.63
N GLU A 41 -2.08 -8.29 -8.95
CA GLU A 41 -1.85 -7.61 -10.23
C GLU A 41 -0.46 -6.97 -10.35
N LEU A 42 0.28 -6.84 -9.25
CA LEU A 42 1.63 -6.28 -9.24
C LEU A 42 2.65 -7.41 -9.19
N ASP A 43 3.63 -7.38 -10.10
CA ASP A 43 4.70 -8.37 -10.07
C ASP A 43 5.69 -8.13 -8.91
N ASP A 44 6.40 -9.19 -8.51
CA ASP A 44 7.37 -9.15 -7.41
C ASP A 44 8.47 -8.10 -7.63
N LYS A 45 8.79 -7.79 -8.90
CA LYS A 45 9.82 -6.80 -9.24
C LYS A 45 9.35 -5.39 -8.93
N LEU A 46 8.07 -5.10 -9.19
CA LEU A 46 7.45 -3.82 -8.94
C LEU A 46 7.26 -3.59 -7.43
N ILE A 47 6.87 -4.64 -6.70
CA ILE A 47 6.84 -4.63 -5.23
C ILE A 47 8.25 -4.37 -4.66
N SER A 48 9.26 -5.08 -5.16
CA SER A 48 10.65 -4.90 -4.73
C SER A 48 11.18 -3.49 -5.06
N ALA A 49 10.79 -2.93 -6.21
CA ALA A 49 11.14 -1.57 -6.60
C ALA A 49 10.55 -0.52 -5.65
N TYR A 50 9.29 -0.71 -5.22
CA TYR A 50 8.66 0.14 -4.21
C TYR A 50 9.36 0.05 -2.85
N GLN A 51 9.64 -1.15 -2.35
CA GLN A 51 10.38 -1.33 -1.09
C GLN A 51 11.76 -0.67 -1.15
N SER A 52 12.45 -0.80 -2.28
CA SER A 52 13.74 -0.14 -2.52
C SER A 52 13.61 1.38 -2.48
N THR A 53 12.51 1.92 -3.02
CA THR A 53 12.20 3.35 -2.98
C THR A 53 12.06 3.86 -1.55
N ILE A 54 11.30 3.14 -0.71
CA ILE A 54 11.11 3.48 0.71
C ILE A 54 12.45 3.44 1.46
N ASN A 55 13.29 2.45 1.18
CA ASN A 55 14.61 2.35 1.80
C ASN A 55 15.53 3.52 1.44
N VAL A 56 15.54 3.91 0.16
CA VAL A 56 16.33 5.05 -0.35
C VAL A 56 15.83 6.38 0.19
N PHE A 57 14.52 6.52 0.37
CA PHE A 57 13.95 7.68 1.06
C PHE A 57 14.39 7.72 2.53
N ASN A 58 14.28 6.60 3.23
CA ASN A 58 14.71 6.50 4.63
C ASN A 58 16.22 6.72 4.82
N SER A 59 17.05 6.48 3.80
CA SER A 59 18.48 6.77 3.81
C SER A 59 18.82 8.25 3.53
N GLY A 60 17.83 9.08 3.18
CA GLY A 60 18.04 10.50 2.92
C GLY A 60 18.38 10.85 1.47
N GLU A 61 18.27 9.90 0.55
CA GLU A 61 18.67 10.06 -0.85
C GLU A 61 17.47 10.51 -1.71
N TRP A 62 17.14 11.79 -1.62
CA TRP A 62 15.92 12.39 -2.20
C TRP A 62 15.88 12.32 -3.74
N ASN A 63 16.99 12.61 -4.42
CA ASN A 63 17.07 12.53 -5.88
C ASN A 63 16.88 11.10 -6.39
N ALA A 64 17.51 10.13 -5.72
CA ALA A 64 17.34 8.72 -6.05
C ALA A 64 15.90 8.26 -5.76
N THR A 65 15.30 8.75 -4.67
CA THR A 65 13.88 8.52 -4.36
C THR A 65 12.99 9.00 -5.50
N ALA A 66 13.17 10.22 -5.97
CA ALA A 66 12.37 10.79 -7.05
C ALA A 66 12.43 9.96 -8.35
N ILE A 67 13.63 9.49 -8.72
CA ILE A 67 13.84 8.61 -9.89
C ILE A 67 13.11 7.27 -9.70
N LEU A 68 13.23 6.66 -8.53
CA LEU A 68 12.63 5.35 -8.26
C LEU A 68 11.11 5.41 -8.19
N ILE A 69 10.53 6.45 -7.57
CA ILE A 69 9.07 6.67 -7.57
C ILE A 69 8.55 6.81 -9.00
N ARG A 70 9.24 7.59 -9.85
CA ARG A 70 8.80 7.77 -11.23
C ARG A 70 8.79 6.43 -11.98
N ARG A 71 9.84 5.62 -11.84
CA ARG A 71 9.90 4.29 -12.45
C ARG A 71 8.80 3.36 -11.92
N PHE A 72 8.50 3.45 -10.63
CA PHE A 72 7.44 2.67 -10.01
C PHE A 72 6.05 3.09 -10.54
N LEU A 73 5.79 4.39 -10.66
CA LEU A 73 4.56 4.92 -11.28
C LEU A 73 4.42 4.51 -12.75
N ASP A 74 5.51 4.55 -13.53
CA ASP A 74 5.51 4.05 -14.90
C ASP A 74 5.15 2.54 -14.93
N GLY A 75 5.68 1.76 -13.98
CA GLY A 75 5.33 0.34 -13.83
C GLY A 75 3.86 0.11 -13.50
N ILE A 76 3.31 0.88 -12.55
CA ILE A 76 1.89 0.84 -12.18
C ILE A 76 1.01 1.18 -13.38
N ASN A 77 1.33 2.25 -14.09
CA ASN A 77 0.54 2.69 -15.24
C ASN A 77 0.53 1.61 -16.33
N LYS A 78 1.66 0.95 -16.58
CA LYS A 78 1.72 -0.19 -17.51
C LYS A 78 0.86 -1.37 -17.06
N ALA A 79 0.89 -1.70 -15.78
CA ALA A 79 0.04 -2.75 -15.22
C ALA A 79 -1.46 -2.40 -15.32
N THR A 80 -1.82 -1.11 -15.16
CA THR A 80 -3.21 -0.64 -15.21
C THR A 80 -3.76 -0.44 -16.62
N LEU A 81 -2.96 0.10 -17.55
CA LEU A 81 -3.41 0.55 -18.88
C LEU A 81 -3.09 -0.43 -20.02
N GLY A 82 -2.21 -1.41 -19.79
CA GLY A 82 -1.69 -2.26 -20.86
C GLY A 82 -0.65 -1.57 -21.75
N ALA A 83 -0.23 -2.24 -22.82
CA ALA A 83 0.91 -1.82 -23.64
C ALA A 83 0.67 -0.55 -24.50
N ASP A 84 -0.60 -0.15 -24.68
CA ASP A 84 -0.99 0.88 -25.65
C ASP A 84 -0.62 2.33 -25.23
N TYR A 85 -0.23 2.53 -23.97
CA TYR A 85 0.10 3.85 -23.40
C TYR A 85 1.54 3.96 -22.89
N VAL A 86 2.40 2.98 -23.21
CA VAL A 86 3.75 2.81 -22.67
C VAL A 86 4.71 3.96 -23.04
N ASP A 87 4.54 4.57 -24.20
CA ASP A 87 5.46 5.58 -24.76
C ASP A 87 5.07 7.04 -24.45
N GLU A 88 3.98 7.26 -23.69
CA GLU A 88 3.52 8.60 -23.34
C GLU A 88 4.19 9.12 -22.07
N ASP A 89 4.29 10.45 -21.92
CA ASP A 89 4.77 11.08 -20.68
C ASP A 89 3.89 10.72 -19.47
N LEU A 90 4.49 10.65 -18.28
CA LEU A 90 3.80 10.27 -17.03
C LEU A 90 2.48 11.05 -16.81
N ASP A 91 2.46 12.34 -17.11
CA ASP A 91 1.25 13.18 -17.02
C ASP A 91 0.12 12.65 -17.92
N LYS A 92 0.44 12.24 -19.15
CA LYS A 92 -0.53 11.67 -20.08
C LYS A 92 -0.95 10.25 -19.71
N GLN A 93 -0.03 9.43 -19.19
CA GLN A 93 -0.37 8.11 -18.67
C GLN A 93 -1.36 8.21 -17.51
N LEU A 94 -1.11 9.12 -16.55
CA LEU A 94 -2.03 9.36 -15.44
C LEU A 94 -3.39 9.85 -15.93
N GLN A 95 -3.43 10.76 -16.91
CA GLN A 95 -4.68 11.20 -17.54
C GLN A 95 -5.44 10.06 -18.24
N ALA A 96 -4.74 9.08 -18.80
CA ALA A 96 -5.37 7.89 -19.39
C ALA A 96 -5.94 6.94 -18.33
N VAL A 97 -5.27 6.75 -17.19
CA VAL A 97 -5.78 5.95 -16.06
C VAL A 97 -7.15 6.46 -15.60
N ILE A 98 -7.32 7.79 -15.53
CA ILE A 98 -8.56 8.46 -15.14
C ILE A 98 -9.71 8.24 -16.12
N LYS A 99 -9.40 8.19 -17.41
CA LYS A 99 -10.44 8.02 -18.44
C LYS A 99 -10.93 6.58 -18.54
N ASN A 100 -10.06 5.61 -18.23
CA ASN A 100 -10.35 4.19 -18.40
C ASN A 100 -10.90 3.51 -17.14
N LYS A 101 -10.70 4.08 -15.95
CA LYS A 101 -11.40 3.65 -14.73
C LYS A 101 -12.37 4.76 -14.29
N ASP A 102 -13.57 4.42 -13.82
CA ASP A 102 -14.52 5.41 -13.26
C ASP A 102 -14.03 5.86 -11.88
N LEU A 103 -12.95 6.65 -11.89
CA LEU A 103 -12.23 7.07 -10.71
C LEU A 103 -12.95 8.30 -10.13
N SER A 104 -13.55 8.10 -8.97
CA SER A 104 -14.29 9.15 -8.27
C SER A 104 -13.44 10.37 -7.91
N ARG A 105 -14.10 11.39 -7.38
CA ARG A 105 -13.58 12.73 -7.01
C ARG A 105 -12.16 12.81 -6.39
N PRO A 106 -11.67 11.87 -5.55
CA PRO A 106 -10.32 11.93 -4.99
C PRO A 106 -9.23 11.86 -6.05
N ILE A 107 -9.35 10.96 -7.04
CA ILE A 107 -8.31 10.79 -8.05
C ILE A 107 -8.33 11.93 -9.06
N THR A 108 -9.50 12.46 -9.43
CA THR A 108 -9.56 13.68 -10.24
C THR A 108 -8.79 14.81 -9.58
N LYS A 109 -8.93 14.97 -8.25
CA LYS A 109 -8.18 15.97 -7.48
C LYS A 109 -6.68 15.69 -7.41
N MET A 110 -6.29 14.42 -7.33
CA MET A 110 -4.89 13.98 -7.38
C MET A 110 -4.27 14.28 -8.75
N ALA A 111 -4.98 13.96 -9.82
CA ALA A 111 -4.53 14.21 -11.18
C ALA A 111 -4.47 15.70 -11.52
N GLU A 112 -5.47 16.49 -11.07
CA GLU A 112 -5.40 17.94 -11.12
C GLU A 112 -4.16 18.46 -10.37
N THR A 113 -3.79 17.87 -9.23
CA THR A 113 -2.57 18.23 -8.50
C THR A 113 -1.29 17.91 -9.30
N VAL A 114 -1.30 16.82 -10.07
CA VAL A 114 -0.19 16.48 -10.99
C VAL A 114 -0.10 17.47 -12.15
N SER A 115 -1.23 17.74 -12.79
CA SER A 115 -1.30 18.64 -13.95
C SER A 115 -1.15 20.13 -13.57
N ASN A 116 -1.47 20.54 -12.34
CA ASN A 116 -1.30 21.91 -11.81
C ASN A 116 0.16 22.30 -11.52
N GLY A 117 1.13 21.47 -11.88
CA GLY A 117 2.53 21.86 -11.99
C GLY A 117 3.38 21.66 -10.71
N MET A 118 2.77 21.49 -9.54
CA MET A 118 3.50 21.17 -8.31
C MET A 118 4.13 19.77 -8.42
N ALA A 119 3.34 18.75 -8.79
CA ALA A 119 3.92 17.44 -9.04
C ALA A 119 4.82 17.45 -10.27
N LYS A 120 4.50 18.20 -11.34
CA LYS A 120 5.40 18.35 -12.50
C LYS A 120 6.80 18.86 -12.12
N LYS A 121 6.91 19.73 -11.11
CA LYS A 121 8.19 20.16 -10.54
C LYS A 121 8.82 19.08 -9.66
N CYS A 122 8.04 18.39 -8.82
CA CYS A 122 8.53 17.29 -7.98
C CYS A 122 9.03 16.09 -8.81
N PHE A 123 8.42 15.83 -9.98
CA PHE A 123 8.77 14.76 -10.91
C PHE A 123 9.77 15.22 -12.00
N ASN A 124 10.23 16.48 -11.98
CA ASN A 124 11.23 16.95 -12.92
C ASN A 124 12.63 16.52 -12.46
N LEU A 125 13.28 15.65 -13.25
CA LEU A 125 14.63 15.15 -12.98
C LEU A 125 15.73 16.22 -13.06
N GLU A 126 15.46 17.34 -13.72
CA GLU A 126 16.40 18.48 -13.80
C GLU A 126 16.36 19.36 -12.55
N VAL A 127 15.37 19.16 -11.68
CA VAL A 127 15.21 19.88 -10.41
C VAL A 127 15.67 19.00 -9.27
N GLU A 128 16.55 19.52 -8.42
CA GLU A 128 16.99 18.82 -7.22
C GLU A 128 15.79 18.55 -6.29
N SER A 129 15.62 17.29 -5.93
CA SER A 129 14.56 16.82 -5.05
C SER A 129 14.94 17.05 -3.60
N THR A 130 14.01 17.61 -2.83
CA THR A 130 14.14 17.80 -1.39
C THR A 130 13.44 16.67 -0.64
N LYS A 131 13.62 16.61 0.67
CA LYS A 131 12.84 15.72 1.53
C LYS A 131 11.34 15.97 1.36
N GLU A 132 10.91 17.23 1.35
CA GLU A 132 9.50 17.61 1.25
C GLU A 132 8.90 17.20 -0.10
N SER A 133 9.61 17.47 -1.21
CA SER A 133 9.13 17.03 -2.52
C SER A 133 9.08 15.51 -2.63
N SER A 134 10.08 14.81 -2.10
CA SER A 134 10.13 13.34 -2.14
C SER A 134 9.06 12.71 -1.26
N SER A 135 8.77 13.27 -0.08
CA SER A 135 7.65 12.87 0.78
C SER A 135 6.33 12.99 0.04
N LEU A 136 6.08 14.13 -0.60
CA LEU A 136 4.86 14.34 -1.39
C LEU A 136 4.73 13.34 -2.55
N MET A 137 5.84 12.99 -3.19
CA MET A 137 5.85 11.97 -4.25
C MET A 137 5.51 10.58 -3.70
N ILE A 138 6.01 10.21 -2.52
CA ILE A 138 5.68 8.94 -1.86
C ILE A 138 4.21 8.93 -1.49
N GLU A 139 3.73 9.93 -0.75
CA GLU A 139 2.34 10.01 -0.28
C GLU A 139 1.36 9.96 -1.46
N PHE A 140 1.66 10.69 -2.54
CA PHE A 140 0.86 10.65 -3.76
C PHE A 140 0.80 9.24 -4.37
N THR A 141 1.96 8.59 -4.46
CA THR A 141 2.11 7.26 -5.06
C THR A 141 1.40 6.20 -4.24
N GLU A 142 1.55 6.24 -2.92
CA GLU A 142 0.89 5.34 -1.99
C GLU A 142 -0.62 5.47 -2.09
N LEU A 143 -1.14 6.70 -2.10
CA LEU A 143 -2.56 6.97 -2.24
C LEU A 143 -3.13 6.44 -3.57
N LEU A 144 -2.35 6.53 -4.65
CA LEU A 144 -2.72 5.98 -5.95
C LEU A 144 -2.77 4.44 -5.93
N VAL A 145 -1.75 3.79 -5.38
CA VAL A 145 -1.71 2.33 -5.23
C VAL A 145 -2.84 1.83 -4.35
N GLU A 146 -3.08 2.51 -3.22
CA GLU A 146 -4.17 2.18 -2.32
C GLU A 146 -5.50 2.16 -3.04
N TYR A 147 -5.80 3.21 -3.79
CA TYR A 147 -7.07 3.31 -4.48
C TYR A 147 -7.20 2.32 -5.64
N LEU A 148 -6.15 2.15 -6.45
CA LEU A 148 -6.22 1.32 -7.66
C LEU A 148 -6.27 -0.17 -7.34
N TYR A 149 -5.64 -0.60 -6.24
CA TYR A 149 -5.42 -2.01 -5.94
C TYR A 149 -5.87 -2.42 -4.54
N ILE A 150 -5.36 -1.76 -3.49
CA ILE A 150 -5.55 -2.22 -2.10
C ILE A 150 -7.01 -2.09 -1.64
N ILE A 151 -7.65 -0.95 -1.90
CA ILE A 151 -9.06 -0.71 -1.52
C ILE A 151 -9.99 -1.67 -2.28
N PRO A 152 -9.90 -1.83 -3.61
CA PRO A 152 -10.67 -2.84 -4.34
C PRO A 152 -10.47 -4.25 -3.79
N MET A 153 -9.20 -4.66 -3.58
CA MET A 153 -8.85 -5.96 -3.01
C MET A 153 -9.51 -6.18 -1.64
N ARG A 154 -9.38 -5.21 -0.72
CA ARG A 154 -9.99 -5.28 0.62
C ARG A 154 -11.53 -5.33 0.56
N ALA A 155 -12.14 -4.60 -0.37
CA ALA A 155 -13.59 -4.60 -0.55
C ALA A 155 -14.10 -5.96 -1.03
N GLU A 156 -13.39 -6.58 -1.97
CA GLU A 156 -13.69 -7.93 -2.45
C GLU A 156 -13.52 -8.98 -1.35
N ALA A 157 -12.41 -8.94 -0.61
CA ALA A 157 -12.17 -9.84 0.53
C ALA A 157 -13.27 -9.68 1.61
N LEU A 158 -13.71 -8.44 1.87
CA LEU A 158 -14.82 -8.17 2.79
C LEU A 158 -16.14 -8.75 2.26
N HIS A 159 -16.41 -8.60 0.96
CA HIS A 159 -17.61 -9.14 0.32
C HIS A 159 -17.66 -10.67 0.40
N GLN A 160 -16.55 -11.35 0.12
CA GLN A 160 -16.41 -12.80 0.23
C GLN A 160 -16.68 -13.27 1.66
N ARG A 161 -16.02 -12.64 2.65
CA ARG A 161 -16.23 -12.96 4.07
C ARG A 161 -17.68 -12.76 4.52
N ALA A 162 -18.35 -11.71 4.03
CA ALA A 162 -19.76 -11.47 4.34
C ALA A 162 -20.67 -12.57 3.76
N ASN A 163 -20.39 -13.05 2.54
CA ASN A 163 -21.12 -14.15 1.91
C ASN A 163 -20.87 -15.50 2.60
N GLU A 164 -19.63 -15.77 3.02
CA GLU A 164 -19.28 -16.96 3.81
C GLU A 164 -20.07 -17.00 5.13
N LEU A 165 -20.10 -15.90 5.88
CA LEU A 165 -20.88 -15.81 7.13
C LEU A 165 -22.37 -16.04 6.91
N LYS A 166 -22.93 -15.54 5.80
CA LYS A 166 -24.33 -15.78 5.43
C LYS A 166 -24.59 -17.26 5.15
N ASN A 167 -23.69 -17.93 4.44
CA ASN A 167 -23.83 -19.34 4.09
C ASN A 167 -23.68 -20.25 5.32
N SER A 168 -22.76 -19.93 6.24
CA SER A 168 -22.57 -20.66 7.50
C SER A 168 -23.81 -20.59 8.41
N ASN A 169 -24.39 -19.40 8.57
CA ASN A 169 -25.61 -19.21 9.39
C ASN A 169 -26.87 -19.83 8.76
N CYS A 170 -26.88 -20.09 7.45
CA CYS A 170 -27.97 -20.80 6.78
C CYS A 170 -27.88 -22.33 6.92
N GLN A 171 -26.69 -22.90 7.18
CA GLN A 171 -26.53 -24.35 7.36
C GLN A 171 -26.98 -24.83 8.76
N GLU A 172 -26.78 -24.02 9.81
CA GLU A 172 -27.26 -24.36 11.16
C GLU A 172 -28.80 -24.38 11.28
N SER A 173 -29.51 -23.81 10.30
CA SER A 173 -30.97 -23.74 10.28
C SER A 173 -31.65 -24.95 9.62
N SER A 174 -30.92 -25.79 8.89
CA SER A 174 -31.50 -26.94 8.15
C SER A 174 -31.33 -28.29 8.85
N ASP A 175 -30.41 -28.42 9.81
CA ASP A 175 -30.14 -29.70 10.48
C ASP A 175 -31.00 -29.95 11.74
N ASN A 176 -31.82 -28.97 12.18
CA ASN A 176 -32.60 -29.08 13.41
C ASN A 176 -34.10 -29.40 13.22
N GLN A 177 -34.51 -29.90 12.05
CA GLN A 177 -35.90 -30.31 11.78
C GLN A 177 -35.98 -31.74 11.23
N GLN A 178 -35.45 -32.73 11.96
CA GLN A 178 -35.78 -34.14 11.71
C GLN A 178 -35.51 -35.06 12.91
N ALA A 179 -36.20 -34.86 14.03
CA ALA A 179 -36.38 -35.93 15.03
C ALA A 179 -37.53 -35.64 16.01
N GLN A 180 -38.78 -35.96 15.61
CA GLN A 180 -39.81 -36.38 16.56
C GLN A 180 -40.51 -37.62 15.98
N PRO A 181 -40.30 -38.83 16.52
CA PRO A 181 -41.13 -39.96 16.16
C PRO A 181 -42.48 -39.85 16.88
N ALA A 182 -43.53 -40.09 16.11
CA ALA A 182 -44.91 -40.19 16.57
C ALA A 182 -45.05 -41.25 17.68
N VAL A 183 -45.53 -40.84 18.85
CA VAL A 183 -46.03 -41.77 19.87
C VAL A 183 -47.45 -42.15 19.47
N LYS A 184 -47.58 -43.39 18.98
CA LYS A 184 -48.87 -44.05 18.76
C LYS A 184 -49.55 -44.35 20.08
N GLU A 185 -50.88 -44.27 20.01
CA GLU A 185 -51.91 -44.65 20.97
C GLU A 185 -51.60 -45.89 21.82
N ALA A 186 -52.01 -45.84 23.09
CA ALA A 186 -52.47 -47.02 23.82
C ALA A 186 -53.63 -46.62 24.75
N ILE A 187 -54.84 -46.93 24.27
CA ILE A 187 -56.06 -47.09 25.04
C ILE A 187 -55.90 -48.34 25.91
N ILE A 188 -56.07 -48.24 27.24
CA ILE A 188 -56.92 -49.09 28.11
C ILE A 188 -57.32 -48.26 29.32
#